data_AF-A0AAP3ELT1-F1
#
_entry.id   AF-A0AAP3ELT1-F1
#
_cell.length_a   1.000
_cell.length_b   1.000
_cell.length_c   1.000
_cell.angle_alpha   90.00
_cell.angle_beta   90.00
_cell.angle_gamma   90.00
#
_symmetry.space_group_name_H-M   'P 1'
#
loop_
_entity.id
_entity.type
_entity.pdbx_description
1 polymer ?
#
loop_
_entity_poly.entity_id
_entity_poly.type
_entity_poly.pdbx_seq_one_letter_code
_entity_poly.pdbx_strand_id
1 'polypeptide(L)'
;AQQFIEFINQPQYVKDRYVATGEIPPLKAMIDDPLIKNDQKASAVAIQSARAVAMPGIPEMGEVWGPANAALELSLTGKQAPQAALDNAV
;
A
#
# COMPACT_ATOMS: atom_id res chain seq x y z
N ALA A 1 -16.65 -19.90 -6.52
CA ALA A 1 -15.64 -18.83 -6.37
C ALA A 1 -14.69 -19.11 -5.21
N GLN A 2 -15.20 -19.36 -3.99
CA GLN A 2 -14.37 -19.54 -2.78
C GLN A 2 -13.25 -20.58 -2.94
N GLN A 3 -13.56 -21.80 -3.39
CA GLN A 3 -12.55 -22.86 -3.60
C GLN A 3 -11.42 -22.44 -4.55
N PHE A 4 -11.74 -21.66 -5.57
CA PHE A 4 -10.73 -21.13 -6.49
C PHE A 4 -9.84 -20.09 -5.80
N ILE A 5 -10.44 -19.17 -5.03
CA ILE A 5 -9.70 -18.16 -4.25
C ILE A 5 -8.75 -18.85 -3.25
N GLU A 6 -9.20 -19.89 -2.57
CA GLU A 6 -8.38 -20.67 -1.64
C GLU A 6 -7.25 -21.39 -2.37
N PHE A 7 -7.55 -22.00 -3.52
CA PHE A 7 -6.57 -22.69 -4.35
C PHE A 7 -5.45 -21.74 -4.81
N ILE A 8 -5.76 -20.60 -5.44
CA ILE A 8 -4.74 -19.69 -5.99
C ILE A 8 -3.91 -18.97 -4.89
N ASN A 9 -4.38 -18.95 -3.64
CA ASN A 9 -3.68 -18.32 -2.53
C ASN A 9 -2.88 -19.32 -1.67
N GLN A 10 -2.73 -20.57 -2.11
CA GLN A 10 -1.79 -21.50 -1.47
C GLN A 10 -0.34 -21.01 -1.62
N PRO A 11 0.56 -21.31 -0.65
CA PRO A 11 1.92 -20.78 -0.64
C PRO A 11 2.71 -21.03 -1.93
N GLN A 12 2.51 -22.17 -2.60
CA GLN A 12 3.17 -22.48 -3.86
C GLN A 12 2.83 -21.45 -4.95
N TYR A 13 1.54 -21.22 -5.22
CA TYR A 13 1.10 -20.31 -6.28
C TYR A 13 1.38 -18.85 -5.95
N VAL A 14 1.39 -18.51 -4.66
CA VAL A 14 1.75 -17.18 -4.20
C VAL A 14 3.24 -16.88 -4.45
N LYS A 15 4.13 -17.87 -4.26
CA LYS A 15 5.55 -17.76 -4.62
C LYS A 15 5.72 -17.59 -6.12
N ASP A 16 5.05 -18.43 -6.91
CA ASP A 16 5.11 -18.35 -8.37
C ASP A 16 4.65 -16.98 -8.87
N ARG A 17 3.59 -16.43 -8.26
CA ARG A 17 3.12 -15.06 -8.56
C ARG A 17 4.18 -14.01 -8.23
N TYR A 18 4.80 -14.06 -7.05
CA TYR A 18 5.87 -13.13 -6.71
C TYR A 18 7.05 -13.20 -7.69
N VAL A 19 7.49 -14.40 -8.06
CA VAL A 19 8.58 -14.58 -9.04
C VAL A 19 8.21 -13.98 -10.40
N ALA A 20 6.94 -14.11 -10.81
CA ALA A 20 6.46 -13.61 -12.09
C ALA A 20 6.24 -12.08 -12.11
N THR A 21 5.80 -11.47 -11.02
CA THR A 21 5.33 -10.07 -11.01
C THR A 21 6.16 -9.12 -10.14
N GLY A 22 6.92 -9.65 -9.18
CA GLY A 22 7.58 -8.85 -8.15
C GLY A 22 6.63 -8.26 -7.09
N GLU A 23 5.33 -8.60 -7.14
CA GLU A 23 4.36 -8.10 -6.16
C GLU A 23 4.47 -8.84 -4.83
N ILE A 24 4.72 -8.08 -3.75
CA ILE A 24 4.90 -8.65 -2.41
C ILE A 24 3.62 -9.31 -1.93
N PRO A 25 3.63 -10.63 -1.67
CA PRO A 25 2.41 -11.29 -1.24
C PRO A 25 1.97 -10.89 0.16
N PRO A 26 0.67 -10.58 0.37
CA PRO A 26 0.12 -10.32 1.70
C PRO A 26 -0.19 -11.62 2.47
N LEU A 27 0.74 -12.58 2.44
CA LEU A 27 0.61 -13.86 3.13
C LEU A 27 1.69 -13.95 4.22
N LYS A 28 1.28 -14.12 5.49
CA LYS A 28 2.20 -14.16 6.65
C LYS A 28 3.35 -15.15 6.47
N ALA A 29 3.06 -16.34 5.92
CA ALA A 29 4.06 -17.36 5.66
C ALA A 29 5.18 -16.92 4.69
N MET A 30 4.96 -15.89 3.87
CA MET A 30 5.93 -15.38 2.89
C MET A 30 6.88 -14.34 3.47
N ILE A 31 6.52 -13.67 4.56
CA ILE A 31 7.37 -12.67 5.21
C ILE A 31 8.68 -13.31 5.69
N ASP A 32 8.60 -14.56 6.16
CA ASP A 32 9.75 -15.31 6.65
C ASP A 32 10.45 -16.16 5.59
N ASP A 33 9.92 -16.20 4.36
CA ASP A 33 10.48 -17.00 3.28
C ASP A 33 11.80 -16.41 2.79
N PRO A 34 12.85 -17.22 2.57
CA PRO A 34 14.12 -16.75 2.05
C PRO A 34 13.99 -15.95 0.74
N LEU A 35 12.98 -16.26 -0.08
CA LEU A 35 12.70 -15.55 -1.33
C LEU A 35 12.38 -14.06 -1.11
N ILE A 36 11.70 -13.73 -0.01
CA ILE A 36 11.37 -12.35 0.36
C ILE A 36 12.46 -11.76 1.26
N LYS A 37 12.93 -12.51 2.26
CA LYS A 37 13.93 -12.02 3.22
C LYS A 37 15.26 -11.64 2.59
N ASN A 38 15.72 -12.40 1.61
CA ASN A 38 17.02 -12.18 0.98
C ASN A 38 16.96 -11.16 -0.16
N ASP A 39 15.76 -10.79 -0.62
CA ASP A 39 15.58 -9.67 -1.52
C ASP A 39 15.40 -8.39 -0.70
N GLN A 40 16.40 -7.50 -0.77
CA GLN A 40 16.42 -6.27 0.01
C GLN A 40 15.19 -5.38 -0.23
N LYS A 41 14.71 -5.30 -1.48
CA LYS A 41 13.56 -4.46 -1.83
C LYS A 41 12.27 -5.09 -1.32
N ALA A 42 12.13 -6.40 -1.52
CA ALA A 42 10.96 -7.14 -1.07
C ALA A 42 10.82 -7.15 0.45
N SER A 43 11.93 -7.41 1.14
CA SER A 43 12.02 -7.37 2.60
C SER A 43 11.64 -5.98 3.15
N ALA A 44 12.16 -4.91 2.55
CA ALA A 44 11.82 -3.54 2.97
C ALA A 44 10.32 -3.24 2.83
N VAL A 45 9.70 -3.62 1.70
CA VAL A 45 8.26 -3.43 1.49
C VAL A 45 7.44 -4.29 2.44
N ALA A 46 7.82 -5.55 2.67
CA ALA A 46 7.12 -6.44 3.60
C ALA A 46 7.16 -5.92 5.05
N ILE A 47 8.33 -5.46 5.52
CA ILE A 47 8.51 -4.88 6.85
C ILE A 47 7.72 -3.58 7.01
N GLN A 48 7.71 -2.71 6.00
CA GLN A 48 6.97 -1.46 6.04
C GLN A 48 5.46 -1.71 5.99
N SER A 49 5.02 -2.66 5.18
CA SER A 49 3.60 -3.04 5.04
C SER A 49 3.02 -3.57 6.35
N ALA A 50 3.82 -4.24 7.18
CA ALA A 50 3.41 -4.68 8.52
C ALA A 50 3.09 -3.53 9.49
N ARG A 51 3.51 -2.30 9.17
CA ARG A 51 3.20 -1.07 9.92
C ARG A 51 2.22 -0.15 9.20
N ALA A 52 1.80 -0.52 7.99
CA ALA A 52 0.87 0.27 7.20
C ALA A 52 -0.55 0.08 7.70
N VAL A 53 -1.38 1.09 7.47
CA VAL A 53 -2.83 1.01 7.64
C VAL A 53 -3.48 1.01 6.26
N ALA A 54 -4.57 0.25 6.11
CA ALA A 54 -5.35 0.26 4.89
C ALA A 54 -5.97 1.65 4.69
N MET A 55 -5.98 2.14 3.45
CA MET A 55 -6.72 3.36 3.12
C MET A 55 -8.22 3.16 3.42
N PRO A 56 -8.95 4.23 3.79
CA PRO A 56 -10.38 4.14 4.04
C PRO A 56 -11.14 3.54 2.85
N GLY A 57 -11.92 2.48 3.10
CA GLY A 57 -12.70 1.77 2.08
C GLY A 57 -14.10 2.35 1.82
N ILE A 58 -14.36 3.59 2.25
CA ILE A 58 -15.65 4.28 2.09
C ILE A 58 -15.70 5.05 0.76
N PRO A 59 -16.87 5.21 0.12
CA PRO A 59 -16.99 5.93 -1.15
C PRO A 59 -16.42 7.35 -1.13
N GLU A 60 -16.59 8.06 -0.01
CA GLU A 60 -16.18 9.44 0.19
C GLU A 60 -14.66 9.63 0.12
N MET A 61 -13.88 8.55 0.31
CA MET A 61 -12.42 8.61 0.19
C MET A 61 -11.96 9.04 -1.21
N GLY A 62 -12.78 8.84 -2.25
CA GLY A 62 -12.50 9.34 -3.60
C GLY A 62 -12.39 10.86 -3.67
N GLU A 63 -13.21 11.58 -2.90
CA GLU A 63 -13.28 13.05 -2.90
C GLU A 63 -12.15 13.69 -2.09
N VAL A 64 -11.47 12.93 -1.23
CA VAL A 64 -10.39 13.45 -0.36
C VAL A 64 -9.11 13.73 -1.14
N TRP A 65 -8.82 12.99 -2.21
CA TRP A 65 -7.52 13.07 -2.90
C TRP A 65 -7.25 14.41 -3.57
N GLY A 66 -8.26 14.99 -4.24
CA GLY A 66 -8.11 16.27 -4.95
C GLY A 66 -7.74 17.42 -4.00
N PRO A 67 -8.57 17.71 -2.98
CA PRO A 67 -8.29 18.75 -2.01
C PRO A 67 -6.99 18.52 -1.22
N ALA A 68 -6.71 17.28 -0.79
CA ALA A 68 -5.46 16.97 -0.08
C ALA A 68 -4.21 17.27 -0.91
N ASN A 69 -4.24 16.96 -2.22
CA ASN A 69 -3.14 17.26 -3.13
C ASN A 69 -2.96 18.77 -3.33
N ALA A 70 -4.06 19.52 -3.48
CA ALA A 70 -4.01 20.97 -3.60
C ALA A 70 -3.44 21.64 -2.35
N ALA A 71 -3.86 21.20 -1.16
CA ALA A 71 -3.32 21.68 0.11
C ALA A 71 -1.81 21.43 0.22
N LEU A 72 -1.37 20.24 -0.17
CA LEU A 72 0.04 19.88 -0.19
C LEU A 72 0.84 20.78 -1.15
N GLU A 73 0.34 21.01 -2.37
CA GLU A 73 0.99 21.90 -3.34
C GLU A 73 1.09 23.35 -2.83
N LEU A 74 0.00 23.90 -2.31
CA LEU A 74 -0.03 25.27 -1.77
C LEU A 74 0.93 25.44 -0.60
N SER A 75 1.00 24.44 0.28
CA SER A 75 1.93 24.42 1.41
C SER A 75 3.39 24.30 0.96
N LEU A 76 3.69 23.40 0.01
CA LEU A 76 5.07 23.16 -0.46
C LEU A 76 5.62 24.31 -1.30
N THR A 77 4.74 24.99 -2.04
CA THR A 77 5.12 26.17 -2.86
C THR A 77 5.21 27.46 -2.04
N GLY A 78 4.88 27.42 -0.74
CA GLY A 78 4.88 28.59 0.13
C GLY A 78 3.76 29.59 -0.14
N LYS A 79 2.76 29.21 -0.96
CA LYS A 79 1.60 30.06 -1.28
C LYS A 79 0.63 30.18 -0.10
N GLN A 80 0.56 29.15 0.74
CA GLN A 80 -0.21 29.16 1.98
C GLN A 80 0.57 28.44 3.09
N ALA A 81 0.33 28.81 4.36
CA ALA A 81 0.84 28.05 5.49
C ALA A 81 0.14 26.68 5.59
N PRO A 82 0.81 25.61 6.08
CA PRO A 82 0.24 24.27 6.12
C PRO A 82 -1.14 24.19 6.76
N GLN A 83 -1.34 24.88 7.89
CA GLN A 83 -2.62 24.90 8.59
C GLN A 83 -3.75 25.48 7.72
N ALA A 84 -3.52 26.67 7.14
CA ALA A 84 -4.49 27.33 6.29
C ALA A 84 -4.78 26.55 5.00
N ALA A 85 -3.77 25.87 4.44
CA ALA A 85 -3.95 25.04 3.25
C ALA A 85 -4.87 23.83 3.52
N LEU A 86 -4.74 23.21 4.70
CA LEU A 86 -5.59 22.09 5.12
C LEU A 86 -7.01 22.55 5.50
N ASP A 87 -7.14 23.67 6.20
CA ASP A 87 -8.45 24.22 6.58
C ASP A 87 -9.31 24.61 5.36
N ASN A 88 -8.68 24.95 4.23
CA ASN A 88 -9.35 25.29 2.97
C ASN A 88 -9.63 24.07 2.07
N ALA A 89 -9.13 22.88 2.43
CA ALA A 89 -9.23 21.66 1.62
C ALA A 89 -10.42 20.77 1.99
N VAL A 90 -11.40 21.32 2.73
CA VAL A 90 -12.60 20.64 3.21
C VAL A 90 -13.88 21.32 2.74
#